data_AF-A0AAN2PDQ9-F1
#
_entry.id   AF-A0AAN2PDQ9-F1
#
_cell.length_a   1.000
_cell.length_b   1.000
_cell.length_c   1.000
_cell.angle_alpha   90.00
_cell.angle_beta   90.00
_cell.angle_gamma   90.00
#
_symmetry.space_group_name_H-M   'P 1'
#
loop_
_entity.id
_entity.type
_entity.pdbx_description
1 polymer ?
#
loop_
_entity_poly.entity_id
_entity_poly.type
_entity_poly.pdbx_seq_one_letter_code
_entity_poly.pdbx_strand_id
1 'polypeptide(L)'
;MTMSILPSILSVGLISLVLAEYTPIFNLLGYLFYPFTWALQIPEPFLAAKASAIGIAEMFLPALLVVDAPLVTKFIIAVVSVSSILFFSATIPCILSTEIPISITKLIVIWFERTLITLIITAPIAILLL
;
A
#
# COMPACT_ATOMS: atom_id res chain seq x y z
N MET A 1 11.63 -14.18 18.67
CA MET A 1 11.13 -12.93 18.05
C MET A 1 10.65 -13.15 16.62
N THR A 2 11.39 -13.84 15.74
CA THR A 2 10.92 -14.14 14.36
C THR A 2 9.70 -15.08 14.31
N MET A 3 9.69 -16.14 15.14
CA MET A 3 8.60 -17.13 15.21
C MET A 3 7.25 -16.57 15.71
N SER A 4 7.24 -15.40 16.37
CA SER A 4 6.00 -14.78 16.88
C SER A 4 5.33 -13.84 15.88
N ILE A 5 6.08 -13.30 14.92
CA ILE A 5 5.58 -12.31 13.95
C ILE A 5 5.27 -12.98 12.60
N LEU A 6 6.05 -13.99 12.23
CA LEU A 6 5.92 -14.69 10.95
C LEU A 6 4.51 -15.26 10.69
N PRO A 7 3.82 -15.91 11.67
CA PRO A 7 2.46 -16.39 11.44
C PRO A 7 1.48 -15.25 11.11
N SER A 8 1.60 -14.10 11.79
CA SER A 8 0.75 -12.94 11.53
C SER A 8 1.00 -12.35 10.14
N ILE A 9 2.26 -12.21 9.74
CA ILE A 9 2.64 -11.75 8.40
C ILE A 9 2.05 -12.65 7.32
N LEU A 10 2.26 -13.97 7.45
CA LEU A 10 1.78 -14.93 6.47
C LEU A 10 0.25 -15.00 6.43
N SER A 11 -0.43 -14.97 7.57
CA SER A 11 -1.91 -15.00 7.61
C SER A 11 -2.52 -13.74 7.01
N VAL A 12 -2.08 -12.55 7.41
CA VAL A 12 -2.62 -11.28 6.88
C VAL A 12 -2.27 -11.16 5.39
N GLY A 13 -1.04 -11.49 5.00
CA GLY A 13 -0.59 -11.49 3.61
C GLY A 13 -1.42 -12.44 2.72
N LEU A 14 -1.62 -13.69 3.15
CA LEU A 14 -2.39 -14.68 2.40
C LEU A 14 -3.86 -14.26 2.25
N ILE A 15 -4.51 -13.84 3.33
CA ILE A 15 -5.91 -13.37 3.28
C ILE A 15 -6.02 -12.20 2.32
N SER A 16 -5.10 -11.24 2.40
CA SER A 16 -5.14 -10.04 1.58
C SER A 16 -4.89 -10.33 0.10
N LEU A 17 -4.00 -11.28 -0.22
CA LEU A 17 -3.80 -11.77 -1.59
C LEU A 17 -5.07 -12.44 -2.14
N VAL A 18 -5.68 -13.34 -1.37
CA VAL A 18 -6.93 -14.01 -1.78
C VAL A 18 -8.04 -12.98 -2.03
N LEU A 19 -8.17 -11.99 -1.15
CA LEU A 19 -9.15 -10.91 -1.33
C LEU A 19 -8.81 -10.04 -2.54
N ALA A 20 -7.53 -9.76 -2.82
CA ALA A 20 -7.11 -8.93 -3.93
C ALA A 20 -7.28 -9.60 -5.30
N GLU A 21 -7.13 -10.92 -5.34
CA GLU A 21 -7.20 -11.73 -6.56
C GLU A 21 -8.64 -12.14 -6.89
N TYR A 22 -9.39 -12.63 -5.88
CA TYR A 22 -10.68 -13.27 -6.11
C TYR A 22 -11.89 -12.39 -5.77
N THR A 23 -11.70 -11.19 -5.20
CA THR A 23 -12.81 -10.30 -4.81
C THR A 23 -12.60 -8.86 -5.27
N PRO A 24 -13.67 -8.06 -5.41
CA PRO A 24 -13.55 -6.65 -5.81
C PRO A 24 -13.12 -5.71 -4.67
N ILE A 25 -12.78 -6.23 -3.47
CA ILE A 25 -12.51 -5.40 -2.29
C ILE A 25 -11.36 -4.42 -2.55
N PHE A 26 -10.22 -4.90 -3.04
CA PHE A 26 -9.08 -4.03 -3.33
C PHE A 26 -9.27 -3.19 -4.60
N ASN A 27 -10.17 -3.58 -5.50
CA ASN A 27 -10.58 -2.71 -6.61
C ASN A 27 -11.38 -1.52 -6.07
N LEU A 28 -12.28 -1.75 -5.11
CA LEU A 28 -13.06 -0.70 -4.45
C LEU A 28 -12.15 0.25 -3.67
N LEU A 29 -11.22 -0.29 -2.89
CA LEU A 29 -10.22 0.52 -2.19
C LEU A 29 -9.30 1.26 -3.15
N GLY A 30 -9.00 0.70 -4.33
CA GLY A 30 -8.24 1.35 -5.38
C GLY A 30 -8.87 2.67 -5.86
N TYR A 31 -10.20 2.79 -5.85
CA TYR A 31 -10.86 4.06 -6.22
C TYR A 31 -10.54 5.21 -5.28
N LEU A 32 -10.07 4.93 -4.05
CA LEU A 32 -9.61 5.98 -3.13
C LEU A 32 -8.37 6.70 -3.67
N PHE A 33 -7.47 5.97 -4.35
CA PHE A 33 -6.23 6.52 -4.90
C PHE A 33 -6.31 6.82 -6.40
N TYR A 34 -7.27 6.26 -7.11
CA TYR A 34 -7.39 6.38 -8.56
C TYR A 34 -7.45 7.82 -9.09
N PRO A 35 -8.21 8.76 -8.50
CA PRO A 35 -8.21 10.14 -8.95
C PRO A 35 -6.82 10.77 -8.94
N PHE A 36 -6.00 10.41 -7.96
CA PHE A 36 -4.65 10.94 -7.81
C PHE A 36 -3.66 10.27 -8.76
N THR A 37 -3.68 8.94 -8.87
CA THR A 37 -2.77 8.23 -9.80
C THR A 37 -3.07 8.59 -11.26
N TRP A 38 -4.34 8.81 -11.60
CA TRP A 38 -4.76 9.30 -12.91
C TRP A 38 -4.33 10.76 -13.13
N ALA A 39 -4.56 11.66 -12.16
CA ALA A 39 -4.14 13.05 -12.26
C ALA A 39 -2.61 13.22 -12.36
N LEU A 40 -1.86 12.36 -11.68
CA LEU A 40 -0.40 12.28 -11.75
C LEU A 40 0.12 11.59 -13.01
N GLN A 41 -0.78 11.15 -13.91
CA GLN A 41 -0.45 10.50 -15.19
C GLN A 41 0.44 9.27 -15.04
N ILE A 42 0.27 8.51 -13.96
CA ILE A 42 1.02 7.27 -13.73
C ILE A 42 0.59 6.24 -14.79
N PRO A 43 1.52 5.56 -15.49
CA PRO A 43 1.17 4.47 -16.39
C PRO A 43 0.40 3.38 -15.65
N GLU A 44 -0.69 2.90 -16.25
CA GLU A 44 -1.62 1.95 -15.61
C GLU A 44 -2.16 2.49 -14.26
N PRO A 45 -2.86 3.65 -14.27
CA PRO A 45 -3.16 4.39 -13.05
C PRO A 45 -4.07 3.64 -12.08
N PHE A 46 -4.99 2.82 -12.59
CA PHE A 46 -5.85 1.99 -11.74
C PHE A 46 -5.06 0.84 -11.08
N LEU A 47 -4.10 0.24 -11.79
CA LEU A 47 -3.22 -0.78 -11.22
C LEU A 47 -2.37 -0.17 -10.10
N ALA A 48 -1.77 0.99 -10.35
CA ALA A 48 -1.02 1.74 -9.33
C ALA A 48 -1.89 2.10 -8.11
N ALA A 49 -3.15 2.47 -8.33
CA ALA A 49 -4.08 2.81 -7.26
C ALA A 49 -4.47 1.59 -6.42
N LYS A 50 -4.79 0.46 -7.08
CA LYS A 50 -5.06 -0.84 -6.42
C LYS A 50 -3.84 -1.30 -5.62
N ALA A 51 -2.65 -1.20 -6.20
CA ALA A 51 -1.39 -1.54 -5.53
C ALA A 51 -1.11 -0.61 -4.32
N SER A 52 -1.37 0.68 -4.44
CA SER A 52 -1.22 1.61 -3.31
C SER A 52 -2.18 1.27 -2.16
N ALA A 53 -3.42 0.87 -2.49
CA ALA A 53 -4.41 0.46 -1.51
C ALA A 53 -4.07 -0.85 -0.79
N ILE A 54 -3.49 -1.84 -1.49
CA ILE A 54 -3.13 -3.13 -0.86
C ILE A 54 -2.02 -3.00 0.18
N GLY A 55 -1.23 -1.92 0.13
CA GLY A 55 -0.14 -1.68 1.06
C GLY A 55 -0.57 -1.61 2.53
N ILE A 56 -1.83 -1.29 2.83
CA ILE A 56 -2.34 -1.32 4.22
C ILE A 56 -2.39 -2.73 4.81
N ALA A 57 -2.54 -3.74 3.97
CA ALA A 57 -2.52 -5.12 4.42
C ALA A 57 -1.09 -5.56 4.74
N GLU A 58 -0.19 -5.35 3.79
CA GLU A 58 1.19 -5.80 3.83
C GLU A 58 2.04 -5.00 2.84
N MET A 59 3.26 -4.62 3.23
CA MET A 59 4.14 -3.75 2.47
C MET A 59 4.70 -4.42 1.21
N PHE A 60 4.77 -5.75 1.15
CA PHE A 60 5.34 -6.46 0.00
C PHE A 60 4.33 -6.73 -1.13
N LEU A 61 3.02 -6.71 -0.82
CA LEU A 61 1.98 -7.02 -1.80
C LEU A 61 1.85 -6.02 -2.96
N PRO A 62 2.03 -4.70 -2.77
CA PRO A 62 1.95 -3.76 -3.89
C PRO A 62 2.95 -4.09 -4.99
N ALA A 63 4.19 -4.47 -4.63
CA ALA A 63 5.23 -4.82 -5.58
C ALA A 63 4.88 -6.09 -6.38
N LEU A 64 4.19 -7.06 -5.77
CA LEU A 64 3.73 -8.27 -6.44
C LEU A 64 2.65 -7.99 -7.49
N LEU A 65 1.82 -6.96 -7.29
CA LEU A 65 0.75 -6.60 -8.23
C LEU A 65 1.24 -5.87 -9.48
N VAL A 66 2.46 -5.30 -9.46
CA VAL A 66 2.96 -4.45 -10.54
C VAL A 66 4.16 -5.05 -11.28
N VAL A 67 4.39 -6.36 -11.17
CA VAL A 67 5.56 -7.04 -11.76
C VAL A 67 5.66 -6.78 -13.27
N ASP A 68 4.53 -6.85 -13.98
CA ASP A 68 4.44 -6.66 -15.42
C ASP A 68 4.18 -5.19 -15.84
N ALA A 69 4.05 -4.29 -14.86
CA ALA A 69 3.79 -2.87 -15.14
C ALA A 69 5.03 -2.16 -15.71
N PRO A 70 4.85 -0.97 -16.32
CA PRO A 70 5.96 -0.12 -16.75
C PRO A 70 6.94 0.23 -15.62
N LEU A 71 8.19 0.53 -15.97
CA LEU A 71 9.25 0.81 -14.99
C LEU A 71 8.90 1.98 -14.06
N VAL A 72 8.29 3.04 -14.60
CA VAL A 72 7.80 4.21 -13.85
C VAL A 72 6.83 3.76 -12.75
N THR A 73 5.84 2.93 -13.07
CA THR A 73 4.83 2.43 -12.13
C THR A 73 5.47 1.54 -11.07
N LYS A 74 6.38 0.65 -11.47
CA LYS A 74 7.14 -0.20 -10.54
C LYS A 74 7.95 0.63 -9.55
N PHE A 75 8.63 1.68 -10.02
CA PHE A 75 9.40 2.58 -9.17
C PHE A 75 8.51 3.28 -8.15
N ILE A 76 7.40 3.88 -8.60
CA ILE A 76 6.48 4.59 -7.71
C ILE A 76 5.94 3.66 -6.63
N ILE A 77 5.48 2.48 -7.02
CA ILE A 77 4.90 1.51 -6.07
C ILE A 77 5.95 0.92 -5.14
N ALA A 78 7.19 0.72 -5.59
CA ALA A 78 8.28 0.30 -4.72
C ALA A 78 8.52 1.33 -3.59
N VAL A 79 8.52 2.63 -3.92
CA VAL A 79 8.68 3.69 -2.91
C VAL A 79 7.47 3.74 -1.97
N VAL A 80 6.24 3.70 -2.50
CA VAL A 80 5.00 3.71 -1.70
C VAL A 80 4.93 2.54 -0.73
N SER A 81 5.34 1.34 -1.17
CA SER A 81 5.41 0.13 -0.36
C SER A 81 6.23 0.35 0.92
N VAL A 82 7.41 0.95 0.78
CA VAL A 82 8.33 1.17 1.91
C VAL A 82 7.92 2.39 2.74
N SER A 83 7.51 3.47 2.07
CA SER A 83 7.27 4.75 2.74
C SER A 83 5.95 4.76 3.51
N SER A 84 4.96 3.93 3.18
CA SER A 84 3.64 3.95 3.82
C SER A 84 3.66 3.51 5.29
N ILE A 85 4.68 2.73 5.73
CA ILE A 85 5.06 2.26 7.09
C ILE A 85 3.95 1.56 7.90
N LEU A 86 2.68 1.90 7.69
CA LEU A 86 1.52 1.44 8.44
C LEU A 86 0.82 0.34 7.67
N PHE A 87 0.85 -0.87 8.24
CA PHE A 87 0.20 -2.04 7.69
C PHE A 87 -0.23 -3.00 8.81
N PHE A 88 -1.26 -3.79 8.53
CA PHE A 88 -1.92 -4.66 9.52
C PHE A 88 -1.12 -5.90 9.88
N SER A 89 -0.14 -6.30 9.06
CA SER A 89 0.65 -7.50 9.32
C SER A 89 1.74 -7.34 10.39
N ALA A 90 2.13 -6.10 10.75
CA ALA A 90 3.06 -5.85 11.86
C ALA A 90 2.90 -4.47 12.52
N THR A 91 3.10 -3.37 11.79
CA THR A 91 3.25 -2.03 12.41
C THR A 91 2.01 -1.57 13.17
N ILE A 92 0.80 -1.74 12.60
CA ILE A 92 -0.43 -1.30 13.25
C ILE A 92 -0.66 -2.06 14.58
N PRO A 93 -0.65 -3.41 14.62
CA PRO A 93 -0.72 -4.15 15.87
C PRO A 93 0.34 -3.75 16.90
N CYS A 94 1.58 -3.48 16.46
CA CYS A 94 2.65 -3.04 17.36
C CYS A 94 2.38 -1.66 17.98
N ILE A 95 1.74 -0.74 17.26
CA ILE A 95 1.35 0.57 17.82
C ILE A 95 0.22 0.38 18.84
N LEU A 96 -0.78 -0.44 18.50
CA LEU A 96 -1.95 -0.69 19.37
C LEU A 96 -1.60 -1.42 20.67
N SER A 97 -0.46 -2.10 20.74
CA SER A 97 0.04 -2.74 21.97
C SER A 97 0.84 -1.80 22.87
N THR A 98 1.06 -0.54 22.47
CA THR A 98 1.68 0.49 23.31
C THR A 98 0.63 1.31 24.07
N GLU A 99 1.05 2.08 25.08
CA GLU A 99 0.17 3.00 25.82
C GLU A 99 -0.23 4.26 25.03
N ILE A 100 0.12 4.35 23.74
CA ILE A 100 -0.19 5.50 22.90
C ILE A 100 -1.70 5.49 22.57
N PRO A 101 -2.49 6.52 22.97
CA PRO A 101 -3.94 6.53 22.82
C PRO A 101 -4.38 6.93 21.40
N ILE A 102 -3.97 6.15 20.40
CA ILE A 102 -4.34 6.33 18.99
C ILE A 102 -5.34 5.23 18.58
N SER A 103 -6.48 5.64 18.02
CA SER A 103 -7.49 4.71 17.50
C SER A 103 -7.12 4.14 16.14
N ILE A 104 -7.64 2.96 15.80
CA ILE A 104 -7.47 2.31 14.49
C ILE A 104 -7.89 3.24 13.35
N THR A 105 -8.99 3.97 13.50
CA THR A 105 -9.46 4.93 12.50
C THR A 105 -8.43 6.02 12.22
N LYS A 106 -7.75 6.54 13.26
CA LYS A 106 -6.67 7.52 13.08
C LYS A 106 -5.48 6.91 12.33
N LEU A 107 -5.11 5.66 12.64
CA LEU A 107 -4.04 4.96 11.91
C LEU A 107 -4.37 4.79 10.43
N ILE A 108 -5.62 4.45 10.10
CA ILE A 108 -6.08 4.34 8.70
C ILE A 108 -6.00 5.70 8.00
N VAL A 109 -6.41 6.79 8.65
CA VAL A 109 -6.30 8.15 8.09
C VAL A 109 -4.84 8.52 7.84
N ILE A 110 -3.95 8.31 8.82
CA ILE A 110 -2.52 8.58 8.68
C ILE A 110 -1.92 7.73 7.55
N TRP A 111 -2.29 6.45 7.45
CA TRP A 111 -1.83 5.59 6.36
C TRP A 111 -2.24 6.16 5.00
N PHE A 112 -3.50 6.60 4.86
CA PHE A 112 -4.00 7.19 3.62
C PHE A 112 -3.23 8.46 3.25
N GLU A 113 -3.07 9.39 4.20
CA GLU A 113 -2.31 10.62 4.01
C GLU A 113 -0.86 10.34 3.59
N ARG A 114 -0.17 9.43 4.29
CA ARG A 114 1.23 9.09 3.99
C ARG A 114 1.39 8.43 2.63
N THR A 115 0.45 7.56 2.26
CA THR A 115 0.42 6.92 0.93
C THR A 115 0.19 7.97 -0.15
N LEU A 116 -0.77 8.87 0.06
CA LEU A 116 -1.10 9.93 -0.89
C LEU A 116 0.06 10.93 -1.07
N ILE A 117 0.65 11.40 0.03
CA ILE A 117 1.82 12.30 0.00
C ILE A 117 2.98 11.63 -0.73
N THR A 118 3.22 10.34 -0.50
CA THR A 118 4.26 9.61 -1.22
C THR A 118 3.97 9.57 -2.72
N LEU A 119 2.74 9.25 -3.12
CA LEU A 119 2.37 9.23 -4.54
C LEU A 119 2.64 10.59 -5.21
N ILE A 120 2.22 11.68 -4.55
CA ILE A 120 2.38 13.05 -5.07
C ILE A 120 3.85 13.44 -5.20
N ILE A 121 4.71 13.03 -4.26
CA ILE A 121 6.15 13.35 -4.30
C ILE A 121 6.88 12.45 -5.31
N THR A 122 6.59 11.15 -5.31
CA THR A 122 7.36 10.17 -6.08
C THR A 122 6.98 10.15 -7.55
N ALA A 123 5.70 10.36 -7.91
CA ALA A 123 5.27 10.27 -9.31
C ALA A 123 5.97 11.29 -10.23
N PRO A 124 6.09 12.59 -9.87
CA PRO A 124 6.85 13.55 -10.68
C PRO A 124 8.32 13.18 -10.81
N ILE A 125 8.94 12.69 -9.74
CA ILE A 125 10.34 12.25 -9.75
C ILE A 125 10.52 11.07 -10.70
N ALA A 126 9.62 10.09 -10.65
CA ALA A 126 9.66 8.91 -11.50
C ALA A 126 9.50 9.27 -12.97
N ILE A 127 8.49 10.09 -13.31
CA ILE A 127 8.21 10.51 -14.69
C ILE A 127 9.34 11.37 -15.28
N LEU A 128 10.04 12.15 -14.45
CA LEU A 128 11.14 12.98 -14.91
C LEU A 128 12.44 12.20 -15.13
N LEU A 129 12.66 11.12 -14.38
CA LEU A 129 13.91 10.35 -14.40
C LEU A 129 13.86 9.08 -15.24
N LEU A 130 12.68 8.52 -15.52
CA LEU A 130 12.46 7.20 -16.14
C LEU A 130 11.48 7.29 -17.31
#